data_AF-A0A660L3H8-F1
#
_entry.id   AF-A0A660L3H8-F1
#
_cell.length_a   1.000
_cell.length_b   1.000
_cell.length_c   1.000
_cell.angle_alpha   90.00
_cell.angle_beta   90.00
_cell.angle_gamma   90.00
#
_symmetry.space_group_name_H-M   'P 1'
#
loop_
_entity.id
_entity.type
_entity.pdbx_description
1 polymer ?
#
loop_
_entity_poly.entity_id
_entity_poly.type
_entity_poly.pdbx_seq_one_letter_code
_entity_poly.pdbx_strand_id
1 'polypeptide(L)'
;MLVAVTDHAAERYLQRVRGALDPKLEVTGRVSRAVDAGRVEPGSRGALLVRDLEDGELVYICIEDKPRGELIVITLWEGGEDPRVPKRFTDALRRSRRATPSP
;
A
#
# COMPACT_ATOMS: atom_id res chain seq x y z
N MET A 1 -14.94 -8.08 -5.69
CA MET A 1 -14.25 -6.93 -6.34
C MET A 1 -12.89 -7.41 -6.83
N LEU A 2 -12.43 -7.01 -8.02
CA LEU A 2 -11.10 -7.39 -8.50
C LEU A 2 -10.04 -6.52 -7.82
N VAL A 3 -8.93 -7.13 -7.40
CA VAL A 3 -7.81 -6.43 -6.75
C VAL A 3 -6.58 -6.53 -7.64
N ALA A 4 -6.01 -5.38 -7.99
CA ALA A 4 -4.77 -5.28 -8.73
C ALA A 4 -3.66 -4.79 -7.80
N VAL A 5 -2.48 -5.42 -7.86
CA VAL A 5 -1.36 -5.09 -6.99
C VAL A 5 -0.21 -4.54 -7.81
N THR A 6 0.19 -3.30 -7.49
CA THR A 6 1.35 -2.67 -8.12
C THR A 6 2.65 -3.37 -7.69
N ASP A 7 3.67 -3.33 -8.53
CA ASP A 7 5.00 -3.83 -8.17
C ASP A 7 5.53 -3.11 -6.92
N HIS A 8 5.26 -1.81 -6.82
CA HIS A 8 5.65 -1.03 -5.65
C HIS A 8 5.03 -1.55 -4.35
N ALA A 9 3.74 -1.91 -4.37
CA ALA A 9 3.09 -2.50 -3.21
C ALA A 9 3.68 -3.87 -2.86
N ALA A 10 3.95 -4.71 -3.86
CA ALA A 10 4.57 -6.03 -3.65
C ALA A 10 5.97 -5.91 -3.02
N GLU A 11 6.81 -5.00 -3.50
CA GLU A 11 8.13 -4.71 -2.91
C GLU A 11 8.01 -4.22 -1.47
N ARG A 12 7.07 -3.31 -1.18
CA ARG A 12 6.83 -2.79 0.17
C ARG A 12 6.32 -3.85 1.13
N TYR A 13 5.56 -4.81 0.62
CA TYR A 13 5.05 -5.93 1.39
C TYR A 13 6.20 -6.87 1.79
N LEU A 14 7.09 -7.22 0.86
CA LEU A 14 8.28 -8.03 1.17
C LEU A 14 9.24 -7.36 2.16
N GLN A 15 9.27 -6.03 2.23
CA GLN A 15 10.06 -5.30 3.22
C GLN A 15 9.53 -5.45 4.66
N ARG A 16 8.28 -5.88 4.83
CA ARG A 16 7.57 -5.94 6.13
C ARG A 16 7.21 -7.37 6.52
N VAL A 17 6.72 -8.13 5.55
CA VAL A 17 6.26 -9.51 5.74
C VAL A 17 7.29 -10.47 5.17
N ARG A 18 7.82 -11.36 6.02
CA ARG A 18 8.73 -12.43 5.60
C ARG A 18 7.95 -13.65 5.13
N GLY A 19 8.55 -14.40 4.20
CA GLY A 19 8.05 -15.73 3.83
C GLY A 19 6.98 -15.77 2.74
N ALA A 20 6.71 -14.66 2.06
CA ALA A 20 5.77 -14.62 0.95
C ALA A 20 6.34 -15.32 -0.30
N LEU A 21 5.62 -16.31 -0.84
CA LEU A 21 6.01 -17.03 -2.06
C LEU A 21 5.67 -16.22 -3.33
N ASP A 22 4.46 -15.67 -3.36
CA ASP A 22 4.02 -14.69 -4.35
C ASP A 22 3.38 -13.50 -3.62
N PRO A 23 4.09 -12.37 -3.49
CA PRO A 23 3.61 -11.22 -2.74
C PRO A 23 2.37 -10.59 -3.37
N LYS A 24 2.21 -10.63 -4.70
CA LYS A 24 1.02 -10.06 -5.34
C LYS A 24 -0.20 -10.91 -5.05
N LEU A 25 -0.06 -12.23 -5.13
CA LEU A 25 -1.16 -13.14 -4.84
C LEU A 25 -1.58 -13.07 -3.37
N GLU A 26 -0.61 -13.01 -2.44
CA GLU A 26 -0.91 -12.84 -1.01
C GLU A 26 -1.62 -11.52 -0.73
N VAL A 27 -1.12 -10.38 -1.23
CA VAL A 27 -1.74 -9.07 -1.04
C VAL A 27 -3.16 -9.06 -1.61
N THR A 28 -3.36 -9.62 -2.81
CA THR A 28 -4.69 -9.76 -3.42
C THR A 28 -5.64 -10.53 -2.50
N GLY A 29 -5.22 -11.67 -1.96
CA GLY A 29 -6.03 -12.48 -1.06
C GLY A 29 -6.39 -11.76 0.24
N ARG A 30 -5.41 -11.09 0.86
CA ARG A 30 -5.57 -10.34 2.11
C ARG A 30 -6.51 -9.15 1.95
N VAL A 31 -6.26 -8.31 0.94
CA VAL A 31 -7.09 -7.13 0.64
C VAL A 31 -8.51 -7.54 0.29
N SER A 32 -8.70 -8.59 -0.51
CA SER A 32 -10.04 -9.07 -0.88
C SER A 32 -10.85 -9.46 0.37
N ARG A 33 -10.27 -10.28 1.26
CA ARG A 33 -10.92 -10.68 2.51
C ARG A 33 -11.24 -9.48 3.41
N ALA A 34 -10.32 -8.54 3.54
CA ALA A 34 -10.51 -7.34 4.35
C ALA A 34 -11.63 -6.45 3.82
N VAL A 35 -11.76 -6.30 2.50
CA VAL A 35 -12.87 -5.56 1.88
C VAL A 35 -14.19 -6.28 2.10
N ASP A 36 -14.24 -7.60 1.88
CA ASP A 36 -15.46 -8.39 2.10
C ASP A 36 -15.92 -8.32 3.58
N ALA A 37 -14.96 -8.17 4.51
CA ALA A 37 -15.21 -7.96 5.93
C ALA A 37 -15.51 -6.49 6.32
N GLY A 38 -15.56 -5.57 5.35
CA GLY A 38 -15.87 -4.14 5.59
C GLY A 38 -14.76 -3.36 6.30
N ARG A 39 -13.50 -3.82 6.27
CA ARG A 39 -12.35 -3.15 6.91
C ARG A 39 -11.79 -2.02 6.04
N VAL A 40 -12.69 -1.20 5.50
CA VAL A 40 -12.39 -0.15 4.53
C VAL A 40 -12.76 1.21 5.11
N GLU A 41 -11.82 2.14 5.07
CA GLU A 41 -12.01 3.52 5.52
C GLU A 41 -11.62 4.51 4.41
N PRO A 42 -12.29 5.66 4.29
CA PRO A 42 -11.87 6.70 3.36
C PRO A 42 -10.53 7.30 3.78
N GLY A 43 -9.58 7.34 2.85
CA GLY A 43 -8.28 7.99 3.01
C GLY A 43 -8.23 9.38 2.38
N SER A 44 -7.06 10.02 2.46
CA SER A 44 -6.85 11.31 1.79
C SER A 44 -6.74 11.16 0.27
N ARG A 45 -7.12 12.20 -0.48
CA ARG A 45 -6.98 12.28 -1.95
C ARG A 45 -7.67 11.14 -2.72
N GLY A 46 -8.82 10.67 -2.22
CA GLY A 46 -9.61 9.62 -2.88
C GLY A 46 -9.03 8.21 -2.70
N ALA A 47 -8.06 8.03 -1.79
CA ALA A 47 -7.60 6.70 -1.41
C ALA A 47 -8.63 5.98 -0.54
N LEU A 48 -8.58 4.66 -0.56
CA LEU A 48 -9.22 3.77 0.41
C LEU A 48 -8.12 3.13 1.27
N LEU A 49 -8.34 3.11 2.58
CA LEU A 49 -7.49 2.45 3.55
C LEU A 49 -8.13 1.10 3.87
N VAL A 50 -7.44 0.01 3.57
CA VAL A 50 -7.90 -1.34 3.86
C VAL A 50 -7.02 -1.92 4.96
N ARG A 51 -7.60 -2.12 6.16
CA ARG A 51 -6.87 -2.67 7.31
C ARG A 51 -6.89 -4.20 7.22
N ASP A 52 -5.72 -4.81 7.35
CA ASP A 52 -5.60 -6.27 7.29
C ASP A 52 -6.35 -6.96 8.44
N LEU A 53 -6.78 -8.20 8.20
CA LEU A 53 -7.53 -9.01 9.15
C LEU A 53 -6.63 -9.78 10.13
N GLU A 54 -5.45 -10.17 9.67
CA GLU A 54 -4.48 -10.99 10.40
C GLU A 54 -3.50 -10.09 11.17
N ASP A 55 -3.16 -8.92 10.62
CA ASP A 55 -2.26 -7.92 11.20
C ASP A 55 -2.92 -6.52 11.21
N GLY A 56 -3.53 -6.14 12.35
CA GLY A 56 -4.27 -4.88 12.46
C GLY A 56 -3.42 -3.60 12.28
N GLU A 57 -2.09 -3.71 12.37
CA GLU A 57 -1.18 -2.61 12.07
C GLU A 57 -0.96 -2.48 10.56
N LEU A 58 -1.09 -3.55 9.78
CA LEU A 58 -0.92 -3.48 8.33
C LEU A 58 -2.13 -2.81 7.66
N VAL A 59 -1.88 -1.70 6.99
CA VAL A 59 -2.91 -0.97 6.22
C VAL A 59 -2.45 -0.83 4.78
N TYR A 60 -3.26 -1.36 3.88
CA TYR A 60 -3.12 -1.21 2.44
C TYR A 60 -3.75 0.10 1.99
N ILE A 61 -3.02 0.85 1.18
CA ILE A 61 -3.51 2.08 0.55
C ILE A 61 -3.92 1.72 -0.87
N CYS A 62 -5.19 1.97 -1.18
CA CYS A 62 -5.81 1.57 -2.43
C CYS A 62 -6.45 2.76 -3.16
N ILE A 63 -6.62 2.64 -4.46
CA ILE A 63 -7.41 3.55 -5.30
C ILE A 63 -8.41 2.71 -6.08
N GLU A 64 -9.66 3.17 -6.16
CA GLU A 64 -10.63 2.58 -7.06
C GLU A 64 -10.40 3.04 -8.50
N ASP A 65 -10.16 2.10 -9.40
CA ASP A 65 -10.35 2.30 -10.84
C ASP A 65 -11.83 2.07 -11.16
N LYS A 66 -12.61 3.16 -11.07
CA LYS A 66 -14.05 3.11 -11.33
C LYS A 66 -14.41 2.61 -12.74
N PRO A 67 -13.72 3.04 -13.83
CA PRO A 67 -13.94 2.49 -15.16
C PRO A 67 -13.80 0.96 -15.24
N ARG A 68 -12.86 0.36 -14.51
CA ARG A 68 -12.61 -1.09 -14.54
C ARG A 68 -13.30 -1.87 -13.41
N GLY A 69 -13.81 -1.18 -12.38
CA GLY A 69 -14.35 -1.83 -11.18
C GLY A 69 -13.27 -2.57 -10.37
N GLU A 70 -12.03 -2.07 -10.42
CA GLU A 70 -10.87 -2.66 -9.76
C GLU A 70 -10.42 -1.83 -8.57
N LEU A 71 -9.93 -2.50 -7.52
CA LEU A 71 -9.22 -1.86 -6.43
C LEU A 71 -7.71 -2.04 -6.62
N ILE A 72 -7.01 -0.93 -6.86
CA ILE A 72 -5.57 -0.93 -7.11
C ILE A 72 -4.83 -0.68 -5.81
N VAL A 73 -4.04 -1.64 -5.35
CA VAL A 73 -3.15 -1.50 -4.20
C VAL A 73 -1.88 -0.75 -4.64
N ILE A 74 -1.76 0.50 -4.20
CA ILE A 74 -0.66 1.39 -4.58
C ILE A 74 0.54 1.26 -3.64
N THR A 75 0.29 1.03 -2.34
CA THR A 75 1.33 0.87 -1.31
C THR A 75 0.69 0.36 -0.01
N LEU A 76 1.48 0.20 1.04
CA LEU A 76 1.02 -0.15 2.39
C LEU A 76 1.92 0.47 3.47
N TRP A 77 1.40 0.61 4.68
CA TRP A 77 2.17 0.97 5.87
C TRP A 77 1.82 0.06 7.06
N GLU A 78 2.65 0.09 8.10
CA GLU A 78 2.32 -0.45 9.43
C GLU A 78 1.85 0.72 10.30
N GLY A 79 0.81 0.50 11.11
CA GLY A 79 0.19 1.42 12.03
C GLY A 79 1.06 1.71 13.26
N GLY A 80 0.74 2.85 13.87
CA GLY A 80 1.52 3.59 14.86
C GLY A 80 1.45 5.08 14.51
N GLU A 81 0.99 5.93 15.44
CA GLU A 81 0.72 7.36 15.20
C GLU A 81 1.94 8.19 14.73
N ASP A 82 3.15 7.64 14.84
CA ASP A 82 4.37 8.28 14.36
C ASP A 82 4.91 7.63 13.08
N PRO A 83 5.33 8.43 12.07
CA PRO A 83 6.12 7.89 10.98
C PRO A 83 7.41 7.28 11.54
N ARG A 84 7.59 5.96 11.39
CA ARG A 84 8.79 5.21 11.80
C ARG A 84 10.09 5.79 11.22
N VAL A 85 9.99 6.58 10.15
CA VAL A 85 11.09 7.29 9.52
C VAL A 85 10.93 8.80 9.74
N PRO A 86 11.83 9.45 10.50
CA PRO A 86 11.83 10.90 10.67
C PRO A 86 11.86 11.64 9.32
N LYS A 87 11.07 12.71 9.17
CA LYS A 87 10.89 13.50 7.93
C LYS A 87 12.20 13.88 7.22
N ARG A 88 13.29 14.10 7.99
CA ARG A 88 14.63 14.40 7.47
C ARG A 88 15.16 13.35 6.48
N PHE A 89 14.79 12.08 6.64
CA PHE A 89 15.24 11.00 5.75
C PHE A 89 14.39 10.89 4.49
N THR A 90 13.10 11.23 4.53
CA THR A 90 12.25 11.33 3.33
C THR A 90 12.56 12.58 2.50
N ASP A 91 13.02 13.67 3.12
CA ASP A 91 13.44 14.88 2.41
C ASP A 91 14.73 14.68 1.61
N ALA A 92 15.64 13.84 2.09
CA ALA A 92 16.85 13.45 1.36
C ALA A 92 16.53 12.70 0.06
N LEU A 93 15.48 11.86 0.07
CA LEU A 93 15.00 11.15 -1.13
C LEU A 93 14.25 12.08 -2.12
N ARG A 94 13.63 13.16 -1.63
CA ARG A 94 13.02 14.20 -2.49
C ARG A 94 14.04 15.08 -3.19
N ARG A 95 15.20 15.34 -2.56
CA ARG A 95 16.29 16.11 -3.18
C ARG A 95 17.02 15.31 -4.27
N SER A 96 17.22 14.01 -4.05
CA SER A 96 17.87 13.12 -5.03
C SER A 96 17.01 12.89 -6.28
N ARG A 97 15.67 12.90 -6.17
CA ARG A 97 14.76 12.87 -7.34
C ARG A 97 14.73 14.16 -8.17
N ARG A 98 15.22 15.29 -7.64
CA ARG A 98 15.34 16.55 -8.41
C ARG A 98 16.69 16.70 -9.12
N ALA A 99 17.63 15.78 -8.88
CA ALA A 99 18.98 15.81 -9.44
C ALA A 99 19.14 14.87 -10.64
N THR A 100 18.20 14.93 -11.59
CA THR A 100 18.43 14.42 -12.94
C THR A 100 18.17 15.55 -13.91
N PRO A 101 19.19 16.33 -14.32
CA PRO A 101 19.09 17.06 -15.57
C PRO A 101 19.04 16.01 -16.69
N SER A 102 17.97 16.04 -17.48
CA SER A 102 17.97 15.36 -18.77
C SER A 102 19.00 16.03 -19.69
N PRO A 103 19.69 15.26 -20.56
CA PRO A 103 20.62 15.83 -21.54
C PRO A 103 19.92 16.74 -22.55
#